data_AF-A0A227J3G0-F1
#
_entry.id   AF-A0A227J3G0-F1
#
_cell.length_a   1.000
_cell.length_b   1.000
_cell.length_c   1.000
_cell.angle_alpha   90.00
_cell.angle_beta   90.00
_cell.angle_gamma   90.00
#
_symmetry.space_group_name_H-M   'P 1'
#
loop_
_entity.id
_entity.type
_entity.pdbx_description
1 polymer ?
#
loop_
_entity_poly.entity_id
_entity_poly.type
_entity_poly.pdbx_seq_one_letter_code
_entity_poly.pdbx_strand_id
1 'polypeptide(L)'
;FVPRWDSLSSDEKRVFERQMEVYAGFLAHTDHEIGRVIDTLKKNGEFDNTLIFYIVGDNGASAEGNRNGSFNSLAFYNLITEDPNRVLENIDKLGGPD
;
A
#
# COMPACT_ATOMS: atom_id res chain seq x y z
N PHE A 1 6.56 7.77 -16.02
CA PHE A 1 7.39 6.66 -16.54
C PHE A 1 7.93 5.90 -15.35
N VAL A 2 7.68 4.59 -15.25
CA VAL A 2 8.21 3.75 -14.18
C VAL A 2 9.59 3.24 -14.63
N PRO A 3 10.68 3.53 -13.87
CA PRO A 3 12.00 3.03 -14.21
C PRO A 3 12.05 1.50 -14.20
N ARG A 4 12.94 0.91 -15.00
CA ARG A 4 13.16 -0.54 -14.95
C ARG A 4 13.78 -0.91 -13.61
N TRP A 5 13.31 -2.00 -13.00
CA TRP A 5 13.85 -2.48 -11.72
C TRP A 5 15.37 -2.59 -11.71
N ASP A 6 15.94 -3.18 -12.76
CA ASP A 6 17.39 -3.39 -12.86
C ASP A 6 18.19 -2.09 -13.09
N SER A 7 17.53 -0.98 -13.41
CA SER A 7 18.17 0.33 -13.56
C SER A 7 18.24 1.13 -12.25
N LEU A 8 17.60 0.63 -11.19
CA LEU A 8 17.56 1.30 -9.89
C LEU A 8 18.82 1.03 -9.06
N SER A 9 19.25 2.05 -8.33
CA SER A 9 20.24 1.93 -7.25
C SER A 9 19.73 1.04 -6.11
N SER A 10 20.63 0.60 -5.23
CA SER A 10 20.27 -0.18 -4.03
C SER A 10 19.27 0.56 -3.15
N ASP A 11 19.44 1.87 -3.00
CA ASP A 11 18.64 2.68 -2.10
C ASP A 11 17.23 2.91 -2.67
N GLU A 12 17.12 3.16 -3.99
CA GLU A 12 15.81 3.23 -4.66
C GLU A 12 15.06 1.90 -4.55
N LYS A 13 15.75 0.76 -4.74
CA LYS A 13 15.15 -0.57 -4.57
C LYS A 13 14.64 -0.77 -3.15
N ARG A 14 15.46 -0.41 -2.15
CA ARG A 14 15.10 -0.50 -0.73
C ARG A 14 13.84 0.30 -0.39
N VAL A 15 13.69 1.51 -0.94
CA VAL A 15 12.47 2.32 -0.76
C VAL A 15 11.24 1.61 -1.35
N PHE A 16 11.32 1.13 -2.59
CA PHE A 16 10.18 0.48 -3.23
C PHE A 16 9.83 -0.87 -2.60
N GLU A 17 10.82 -1.65 -2.20
CA GLU A 17 10.63 -2.88 -1.41
C GLU A 17 9.88 -2.57 -0.13
N ARG A 18 10.33 -1.57 0.64
CA ARG A 18 9.66 -1.20 1.89
C ARG A 18 8.22 -0.74 1.66
N GLN A 19 7.96 0.08 0.63
CA GLN A 19 6.60 0.50 0.30
C GLN A 19 5.71 -0.69 -0.10
N MET A 20 6.26 -1.67 -0.82
CA MET A 20 5.53 -2.90 -1.17
C MET A 20 5.29 -3.81 0.04
N GLU A 21 6.23 -3.90 0.99
CA GLU A 21 6.02 -4.60 2.26
C GLU A 21 4.85 -4.00 3.04
N VAL A 22 4.78 -2.67 3.11
CA VAL A 22 3.69 -1.95 3.79
C VAL A 22 2.35 -2.20 3.08
N TYR A 23 2.33 -2.12 1.75
CA TYR A 23 1.13 -2.43 0.96
C TYR A 23 0.67 -3.88 1.15
N ALA A 24 1.60 -4.84 1.14
CA ALA A 24 1.30 -6.24 1.39
C ALA A 24 0.77 -6.47 2.82
N GLY A 25 1.34 -5.77 3.81
CA GLY A 25 0.85 -5.80 5.20
C GLY A 25 -0.59 -5.30 5.33
N PHE A 26 -0.91 -4.18 4.68
CA PHE A 26 -2.27 -3.64 4.64
C PHE A 26 -3.26 -4.62 3.99
N LEU A 27 -2.89 -5.21 2.85
CA LEU A 27 -3.74 -6.18 2.16
C LEU A 27 -3.95 -7.45 2.99
N ALA A 28 -2.91 -7.98 3.61
CA ALA A 28 -3.01 -9.15 4.47
C ALA A 28 -3.93 -8.89 5.68
N HIS A 29 -3.83 -7.71 6.29
CA HIS A 29 -4.73 -7.32 7.37
C HIS A 29 -6.17 -7.16 6.88
N THR A 30 -6.37 -6.57 5.70
CA THR A 30 -7.70 -6.40 5.10
C THR A 30 -8.34 -7.76 4.77
N ASP A 31 -7.58 -8.69 4.21
CA ASP A 31 -8.04 -10.06 3.92
C ASP A 31 -8.46 -10.79 5.20
N HIS A 32 -7.68 -10.64 6.29
CA HIS A 32 -8.02 -11.19 7.59
C HIS A 32 -9.38 -10.66 8.10
N GLU A 33 -9.60 -9.34 8.02
CA GLU A 33 -10.84 -8.72 8.47
C GLU A 33 -12.05 -9.07 7.58
N ILE A 34 -11.85 -9.19 6.27
CA ILE A 34 -12.86 -9.75 5.36
C ILE A 34 -13.21 -11.17 5.78
N GLY A 35 -12.21 -11.99 6.09
CA GLY A 35 -12.38 -13.35 6.59
C GLY A 35 -13.32 -13.41 7.81
N ARG A 36 -13.20 -12.48 8.76
CA ARG A 36 -14.09 -12.41 9.93
C ARG A 36 -15.56 -12.16 9.57
N VAL A 37 -15.83 -11.34 8.56
CA VAL A 37 -17.19 -11.10 8.05
C VAL A 37 -17.73 -12.38 7.40
N ILE A 38 -16.95 -13.01 6.54
CA ILE A 38 -17.32 -14.25 5.86
C ILE A 38 -17.58 -15.38 6.87
N ASP A 39 -16.74 -15.54 7.87
CA ASP A 39 -16.91 -16.53 8.93
C ASP A 39 -18.18 -16.30 9.73
N THR A 40 -18.55 -15.04 9.95
CA THR A 40 -19.80 -14.69 10.64
C THR A 40 -21.03 -15.08 9.81
N LEU A 41 -21.01 -14.82 8.49
CA LEU A 41 -22.09 -15.26 7.59
C LEU A 41 -22.24 -16.78 7.59
N LYS A 42 -21.12 -17.52 7.56
CA LYS A 42 -21.12 -18.99 7.61
C LYS A 42 -21.67 -19.52 8.92
N LYS A 43 -21.25 -18.96 10.07
CA LYS A 43 -21.74 -19.34 11.41
C LYS A 43 -23.24 -19.14 11.54
N ASN A 44 -23.79 -18.12 10.89
CA ASN A 44 -25.22 -17.82 10.95
C ASN A 44 -26.06 -18.59 9.91
N GLY A 45 -25.43 -19.36 9.01
CA GLY A 45 -26.13 -20.08 7.94
C GLY A 45 -26.59 -19.19 6.78
N GLU A 46 -26.14 -17.93 6.71
CA GLU A 46 -26.57 -16.94 5.72
C GLU A 46 -25.65 -16.88 4.49
N PHE A 47 -24.49 -17.53 4.55
CA PHE A 47 -23.45 -17.43 3.52
C PHE A 47 -23.94 -17.84 2.12
N ASP A 48 -24.65 -18.96 2.00
CA ASP A 48 -25.07 -19.51 0.70
C ASP A 48 -26.13 -18.65 -0.02
N ASN A 49 -26.83 -17.79 0.72
CA ASN A 49 -27.83 -16.85 0.18
C ASN A 49 -27.34 -15.39 0.20
N THR A 50 -26.03 -15.16 0.34
CA THR A 50 -25.44 -13.82 0.34
C THR A 50 -24.69 -13.57 -0.97
N LEU A 51 -25.06 -12.50 -1.68
CA LEU A 51 -24.30 -12.03 -2.84
C LEU A 51 -23.12 -11.17 -2.38
N ILE A 52 -21.91 -11.57 -2.77
CA ILE A 52 -20.67 -10.88 -2.41
C ILE A 52 -20.10 -10.16 -3.63
N PHE A 53 -19.90 -8.85 -3.51
CA PHE A 53 -19.13 -8.06 -4.47
C PHE A 53 -17.77 -7.73 -3.85
N TYR A 54 -16.70 -8.14 -4.52
CA TYR A 54 -15.34 -7.82 -4.10
C TYR A 54 -14.77 -6.72 -4.99
N ILE A 55 -14.42 -5.59 -4.37
CA ILE A 55 -13.87 -4.41 -5.03
C ILE A 55 -12.50 -4.14 -4.40
N VAL A 56 -11.43 -4.31 -5.19
CA VAL A 56 -10.05 -4.07 -4.75
C VAL A 56 -9.67 -2.64 -5.09
N GLY A 57 -9.96 -1.73 -4.16
CA GLY A 57 -9.78 -0.29 -4.37
C GLY A 57 -10.87 0.29 -5.27
N ASP A 58 -11.14 1.59 -5.11
CA ASP A 58 -12.04 2.35 -5.98
C ASP A 58 -11.38 2.74 -7.31
N ASN A 59 -10.04 2.75 -7.34
CA ASN A 59 -9.21 3.05 -8.50
C ASN A 59 -7.86 2.28 -8.45
N GLY A 60 -6.96 2.59 -9.39
CA GLY A 60 -5.65 1.95 -9.51
C GLY A 60 -4.62 2.38 -8.45
N ALA A 61 -3.35 2.04 -8.65
CA ALA A 61 -2.28 2.46 -7.74
C ALA A 61 -2.14 3.99 -7.70
N SER A 62 -1.89 4.52 -6.50
CA SER A 62 -1.75 5.96 -6.26
C SER A 62 -0.56 6.55 -7.03
N ALA A 63 -0.78 7.70 -7.68
CA ALA A 63 0.27 8.48 -8.32
C ALA A 63 1.15 9.25 -7.31
N GLU A 64 0.76 9.31 -6.04
CA GLU A 64 1.45 10.07 -4.98
C GLU A 64 2.84 9.53 -4.67
N GLY A 65 3.12 8.26 -5.01
CA GLY A 65 4.47 7.67 -4.92
C GLY A 65 5.49 8.29 -5.87
N ASN A 66 5.04 9.03 -6.90
CA ASN A 66 5.89 9.69 -7.90
C ASN A 66 7.01 8.75 -8.45
N ARG A 67 8.15 9.29 -8.89
CA ARG A 67 9.27 8.51 -9.44
C ARG A 67 10.16 7.89 -8.37
N ASN A 68 10.24 8.47 -7.17
CA ASN A 68 11.26 8.14 -6.17
C ASN A 68 10.70 7.50 -4.91
N GLY A 69 9.41 7.17 -4.89
CA GLY A 69 8.67 6.89 -3.66
C GLY A 69 8.23 8.18 -2.98
N SER A 70 7.49 8.02 -1.89
CA SER A 70 6.92 9.12 -1.13
C SER A 70 6.79 8.70 0.33
N PHE A 71 7.19 9.60 1.22
CA PHE A 71 6.96 9.47 2.66
C PHE A 71 5.76 10.34 3.08
N ASN A 72 5.55 11.48 2.41
CA ASN A 72 4.44 12.39 2.70
C ASN A 72 3.58 12.63 1.45
N SER A 73 2.40 12.02 1.41
CA SER A 73 1.44 12.20 0.32
C SER A 73 1.02 13.66 0.13
N LEU A 74 1.03 14.50 1.19
CA LEU A 74 0.71 15.93 1.06
C LEU A 74 1.74 16.69 0.22
N ALA A 75 2.98 16.21 0.10
CA ALA A 75 3.97 16.84 -0.79
C ALA A 75 3.49 16.81 -2.25
N PHE A 76 2.90 15.70 -2.69
CA PHE A 76 2.33 15.55 -4.03
C PHE A 76 1.24 16.59 -4.31
N TYR A 77 0.27 16.75 -3.40
CA TYR A 77 -0.82 17.72 -3.56
C TYR A 77 -0.35 19.18 -3.55
N ASN A 78 0.75 19.47 -2.87
CA ASN A 78 1.33 20.81 -2.81
C ASN A 78 2.38 21.07 -3.90
N LEU A 79 2.54 20.16 -4.88
CA LEU A 79 3.54 20.26 -5.95
C LEU A 79 4.98 20.35 -5.43
N ILE A 80 5.23 19.80 -4.24
CA ILE A 80 6.56 19.72 -3.64
C ILE A 80 7.18 18.40 -4.07
N THR A 81 8.35 18.48 -4.68
CA THR A 81 9.17 17.29 -4.92
C THR A 81 9.90 16.93 -3.64
N GLU A 82 9.61 15.76 -3.07
CA GLU A 82 10.34 15.28 -1.89
C GLU A 82 11.80 14.95 -2.25
N ASP A 83 12.70 15.27 -1.32
CA ASP A 83 14.08 14.79 -1.36
C ASP A 83 14.09 13.26 -1.13
N PRO A 84 14.63 12.44 -2.05
CA PRO A 84 14.72 11.00 -1.88
C PRO A 84 15.41 10.58 -0.57
N ASN A 85 16.37 11.36 -0.08
CA ASN A 85 17.05 11.07 1.18
C ASN A 85 16.10 11.10 2.38
N ARG A 86 15.07 11.96 2.33
CA ARG A 86 14.08 12.07 3.39
C ARG A 86 13.21 10.81 3.49
N VAL A 87 12.93 10.16 2.36
CA VAL A 87 12.21 8.88 2.34
C VAL A 87 13.08 7.79 2.98
N LEU A 88 14.37 7.75 2.67
CA LEU A 88 15.33 6.82 3.25
C LEU A 88 15.52 7.03 4.76
N GLU A 89 15.66 8.27 5.21
CA GLU A 89 15.80 8.62 6.63
C GLU A 89 14.59 8.18 7.49
N ASN A 90 13.41 8.07 6.87
CA ASN A 90 12.17 7.71 7.55
C ASN A 90 11.64 6.34 7.12
N ILE A 91 12.46 5.51 6.46
CA ILE A 91 12.02 4.24 5.86
C ILE A 91 11.42 3.27 6.88
N ASP A 92 11.96 3.26 8.11
CA ASP A 92 11.52 2.37 9.18
C ASP A 92 10.18 2.82 9.80
N LYS A 93 9.76 4.07 9.58
CA LYS A 93 8.45 4.57 10.01
C LYS A 93 7.33 4.19 9.06
N LEU A 94 7.64 3.85 7.80
CA LEU A 94 6.63 3.45 6.81
C LEU A 94 5.84 2.23 7.31
N GLY A 95 4.52 2.36 7.34
CA GLY A 95 3.60 1.34 7.86
C GLY A 95 3.61 1.18 9.38
N GLY A 96 4.38 2.00 10.09
CA GLY A 96 4.37 2.09 11.54
C GLY A 96 3.25 3.00 12.07
N PRO A 97 3.09 3.07 13.40
CA PRO A 97 2.08 3.91 14.04
C PRO A 97 2.47 5.40 14.14
N ASP A 98 3.68 5.77 13.72
CA ASP A 98 4.32 7.08 13.92
C ASP A 98 4.38 7.93 12.63
#